data_AF-A0A968CIC9-F1
#
_entry.id   AF-A0A968CIC9-F1
#
_cell.length_a   1.000
_cell.length_b   1.000
_cell.length_c   1.000
_cell.angle_alpha   90.00
_cell.angle_beta   90.00
_cell.angle_gamma   90.00
#
_symmetry.space_group_name_H-M   'P 1'
#
loop_
_entity.id
_entity.type
_entity.pdbx_description
1 polymer ?
#
loop_
_entity_poly.entity_id
_entity_poly.type
_entity_poly.pdbx_seq_one_letter_code
_entity_poly.pdbx_strand_id
1 'polypeptide(L)'
;LLPEWAPNIHPLIVHFPIAILLFAALINLLTFFIPEKWWDETKNTVLYVAGSLAALVTYYTGQAAADSIFLPTKAQPVLSEHADWAFYLLWFFILYAVLRFAFHWFGLFEKKSFKIIAFITVLPGLFMVYETAEYGGEMVFGYGAGTGQLLQTESADTSSTDSLSVSSSSFEET
;
A
#
# COMPACT_ATOMS: atom_id res chain seq x y z
N LEU A 1 7.23 2.46 21.43
CA LEU A 1 7.76 1.08 21.40
C LEU A 1 6.83 0.28 20.49
N LEU A 2 7.34 -0.18 19.33
CA LEU A 2 6.61 -1.11 18.47
C LEU A 2 6.75 -2.53 19.07
N PRO A 3 5.73 -3.39 18.97
CA PRO A 3 5.85 -4.75 19.45
C PRO A 3 6.82 -5.56 18.56
N GLU A 4 7.56 -6.51 19.14
CA GLU A 4 8.59 -7.26 18.39
C GLU A 4 8.04 -8.06 17.20
N TRP A 5 6.76 -8.45 17.24
CA TRP A 5 6.08 -9.12 16.14
C TRP A 5 5.67 -8.20 14.99
N ALA A 6 5.71 -6.87 15.17
CA ALA A 6 5.49 -5.86 14.14
C ALA A 6 6.65 -4.84 14.16
N PRO A 7 7.83 -5.23 13.65
CA PRO A 7 9.00 -4.35 13.60
C PRO A 7 8.75 -3.11 12.72
N ASN A 8 7.71 -3.13 11.88
CA ASN A 8 7.29 -2.00 11.05
C ASN A 8 5.79 -1.73 11.20
N ILE A 9 5.41 -0.45 11.24
CA ILE A 9 4.01 -0.02 11.31
C ILE A 9 3.31 -0.07 9.93
N HIS A 10 4.07 -0.01 8.84
CA HIS A 10 3.55 0.07 7.47
C HIS A 10 2.55 -1.06 7.13
N PRO A 11 2.83 -2.35 7.40
CA PRO A 11 1.87 -3.43 7.14
C PRO A 11 0.53 -3.29 7.90
N LEU A 12 0.49 -2.54 8.99
CA LEU A 12 -0.77 -2.24 9.69
C LEU A 12 -1.52 -1.09 8.97
N ILE A 13 -0.78 -0.07 8.54
CA ILE A 13 -1.37 1.15 7.95
C ILE A 13 -1.88 0.91 6.51
N VAL A 14 -1.32 -0.04 5.75
CA VAL A 14 -1.77 -0.34 4.38
C VAL A 14 -3.26 -0.73 4.29
N HIS A 15 -3.86 -1.27 5.36
CA HIS A 15 -5.26 -1.66 5.36
C HIS A 15 -6.23 -0.48 5.22
N PHE A 16 -5.85 0.70 5.70
CA PHE A 16 -6.72 1.89 5.64
C PHE A 16 -7.00 2.36 4.22
N PRO A 17 -6.00 2.70 3.37
CA PRO A 17 -6.29 3.10 1.99
C PRO A 17 -6.99 1.99 1.21
N ILE A 18 -6.58 0.72 1.37
CA ILE A 18 -7.22 -0.41 0.68
C ILE A 18 -8.71 -0.48 1.03
N ALA A 19 -9.05 -0.54 2.31
CA ALA A 19 -10.44 -0.66 2.74
C ALA A 19 -11.28 0.55 2.35
N ILE A 20 -10.76 1.77 2.56
CA ILE A 20 -11.51 3.01 2.27
C ILE A 20 -11.73 3.17 0.77
N LEU A 21 -10.72 2.96 -0.07
CA LEU A 21 -10.84 3.17 -1.52
C LEU A 21 -11.73 2.12 -2.18
N LEU A 22 -11.61 0.84 -1.79
CA LEU A 22 -12.50 -0.22 -2.27
C LEU A 22 -13.94 0.02 -1.82
N PHE A 23 -14.14 0.42 -0.56
CA PHE A 23 -15.46 0.78 -0.06
C PHE A 23 -16.03 2.01 -0.78
N ALA A 24 -15.22 3.05 -1.02
CA ALA A 24 -15.63 4.24 -1.77
C ALA A 24 -16.11 3.87 -3.18
N ALA A 25 -15.38 3.01 -3.89
CA ALA A 25 -15.76 2.54 -5.21
C ALA A 25 -17.03 1.68 -5.21
N LEU A 26 -17.17 0.79 -4.22
CA LEU A 26 -18.38 0.00 -4.03
C LEU A 26 -19.60 0.90 -3.78
N ILE A 27 -19.50 1.84 -2.84
CA ILE A 27 -20.60 2.77 -2.57
C ILE A 27 -20.87 3.66 -3.78
N ASN A 28 -19.84 4.09 -4.52
CA ASN A 28 -20.03 4.85 -5.76
C ASN A 28 -20.79 4.06 -6.83
N LEU A 29 -20.59 2.74 -6.93
CA LEU A 29 -21.44 1.90 -7.78
C LEU A 29 -22.89 1.84 -7.24
N LEU A 30 -23.05 1.73 -5.92
CA LEU A 30 -24.37 1.65 -5.31
C LEU A 30 -25.18 2.95 -5.46
N THR A 31 -24.55 4.13 -5.58
CA THR A 31 -25.26 5.40 -5.79
C THR A 31 -26.08 5.44 -7.09
N PHE A 32 -25.84 4.54 -8.04
CA PHE A 32 -26.70 4.39 -9.22
C PHE A 32 -28.05 3.71 -8.92
N PHE A 33 -28.16 3.01 -7.80
CA PHE A 33 -29.33 2.22 -7.42
C PHE A 33 -30.04 2.74 -6.16
N ILE A 34 -29.34 3.50 -5.31
CA ILE A 34 -29.91 4.08 -4.09
C ILE A 34 -30.26 5.57 -4.26
N PRO A 35 -31.28 6.09 -3.54
CA PRO A 35 -31.65 7.49 -3.64
C PRO A 35 -30.60 8.43 -3.01
N GLU A 36 -30.39 9.60 -3.61
CA GLU A 36 -29.40 10.59 -3.15
C GLU A 36 -29.57 11.03 -1.69
N LYS A 37 -30.81 11.04 -1.17
CA LYS A 37 -31.08 11.35 0.24
C LYS A 37 -30.35 10.43 1.22
N TRP A 38 -30.07 9.18 0.81
CA TRP A 38 -29.29 8.23 1.60
C TRP A 38 -27.80 8.50 1.39
N TRP A 39 -27.37 8.55 0.13
CA TRP A 39 -25.97 8.75 -0.22
C TRP A 39 -25.81 9.61 -1.48
N ASP A 40 -25.06 10.70 -1.35
CA ASP A 40 -24.80 11.67 -2.42
C ASP A 40 -23.34 11.64 -2.86
N GLU A 41 -23.03 12.39 -3.92
CA GLU A 41 -21.66 12.43 -4.47
C GLU A 41 -20.67 13.20 -3.57
N THR A 42 -21.17 14.01 -2.62
CA THR A 42 -20.34 14.70 -1.63
C THR A 42 -19.77 13.69 -0.65
N LYS A 43 -20.59 12.79 -0.10
CA LYS A 43 -20.16 11.69 0.77
C LYS A 43 -19.19 10.75 0.07
N ASN A 44 -19.45 10.39 -1.19
CA ASN A 44 -18.48 9.64 -2.00
C ASN A 44 -17.13 10.37 -2.11
N THR A 45 -17.17 11.68 -2.34
CA THR A 45 -15.95 12.48 -2.49
C THR A 45 -15.16 12.55 -1.19
N VAL A 46 -15.83 12.66 -0.03
CA VAL A 46 -15.18 12.58 1.28
C VAL A 46 -14.47 11.24 1.47
N LEU A 47 -15.08 10.11 1.07
CA LEU A 47 -14.42 8.80 1.15
C LEU A 47 -13.17 8.74 0.27
N TYR A 48 -13.23 9.23 -0.97
CA TYR A 48 -12.04 9.26 -1.83
C TYR A 48 -10.95 10.17 -1.28
N VAL A 49 -11.28 11.34 -0.75
CA VAL A 49 -10.32 12.23 -0.07
C VAL A 49 -9.68 11.52 1.13
N ALA A 50 -10.48 10.89 1.99
CA ALA A 50 -9.97 10.14 3.13
C ALA A 50 -9.05 8.99 2.70
N GLY A 51 -9.43 8.25 1.65
CA GLY A 51 -8.62 7.18 1.07
C GLY A 51 -7.30 7.70 0.48
N SER A 52 -7.31 8.83 -0.23
CA SER A 52 -6.10 9.47 -0.76
C SER A 52 -5.16 9.96 0.34
N LEU A 53 -5.70 10.54 1.42
CA LEU A 53 -4.91 10.94 2.58
C LEU A 53 -4.32 9.73 3.30
N ALA A 54 -5.09 8.66 3.46
CA ALA A 54 -4.58 7.40 4.00
C ALA A 54 -3.47 6.83 3.11
N ALA A 55 -3.64 6.85 1.79
CA ALA A 55 -2.62 6.40 0.84
C ALA A 55 -1.34 7.24 0.93
N LEU A 56 -1.46 8.55 1.11
CA LEU A 56 -0.32 9.45 1.30
C LEU A 56 0.49 9.07 2.55
N VAL A 57 -0.19 8.85 3.68
CA VAL A 57 0.46 8.40 4.92
C VAL A 57 1.11 7.03 4.71
N THR A 58 0.37 6.08 4.10
CA THR A 58 0.88 4.74 3.82
C THR A 58 2.13 4.77 2.94
N TYR A 59 2.15 5.59 1.89
CA TYR A 59 3.30 5.73 0.99
C TYR A 59 4.56 6.17 1.74
N TYR A 60 4.49 7.22 2.55
CA TYR A 60 5.65 7.68 3.32
C TYR A 60 6.09 6.68 4.39
N THR A 61 5.14 6.00 5.04
CA THR A 61 5.51 4.92 5.99
C THR A 61 6.15 3.73 5.27
N GLY A 62 5.79 3.47 4.01
CA GLY A 62 6.38 2.43 3.17
C GLY A 62 7.80 2.79 2.73
N GLN A 63 8.06 4.04 2.36
CA GLN A 63 9.41 4.50 2.07
C GLN A 63 10.32 4.36 3.30
N ALA A 64 9.84 4.84 4.45
CA ALA A 64 10.58 4.67 5.71
C ALA A 64 10.80 3.19 6.06
N ALA A 65 9.86 2.32 5.69
CA ALA A 65 10.01 0.88 5.87
C ALA A 65 11.11 0.30 4.97
N ALA A 66 11.08 0.61 3.69
CA ALA A 66 12.06 0.15 2.70
C ALA A 66 13.50 0.54 3.09
N ASP A 67 13.68 1.74 3.64
CA ASP A 67 15.00 2.23 4.07
C ASP A 67 15.50 1.57 5.38
N SER A 68 14.60 0.92 6.13
CA SER A 68 14.89 0.36 7.47
C SER A 68 15.15 -1.15 7.49
N ILE A 69 14.80 -1.87 6.43
CA ILE A 69 14.90 -3.32 6.37
C ILE A 69 15.90 -3.78 5.33
N PHE A 70 16.66 -4.82 5.64
CA PHE A 70 17.46 -5.51 4.65
C PHE A 70 16.60 -6.58 3.96
N LEU A 71 16.46 -6.49 2.65
CA LEU A 71 15.77 -7.49 1.83
C LEU A 71 16.80 -8.29 1.01
N PRO A 72 16.59 -9.62 0.85
CA PRO A 72 17.41 -10.42 -0.06
C PRO A 72 17.42 -9.82 -1.48
N THR A 73 18.54 -9.93 -2.20
CA THR A 73 18.67 -9.36 -3.57
C THR A 73 17.56 -9.77 -4.52
N LYS A 74 17.02 -10.99 -4.37
CA LYS A 74 15.89 -11.50 -5.18
C LYS A 74 14.56 -10.79 -4.92
N ALA A 75 14.39 -10.17 -3.77
CA ALA A 75 13.19 -9.43 -3.39
C ALA A 75 13.21 -7.96 -3.84
N GLN A 76 14.38 -7.43 -4.22
CA GLN A 76 14.55 -6.03 -4.62
C GLN A 76 13.69 -5.63 -5.83
N PRO A 77 13.56 -6.45 -6.90
CA PRO A 77 12.66 -6.13 -8.00
C PRO A 77 11.19 -6.05 -7.58
N VAL A 78 10.75 -6.95 -6.68
CA VAL A 78 9.37 -6.98 -6.17
C VAL A 78 9.08 -5.74 -5.31
N LEU A 79 10.04 -5.32 -4.48
CA LEU A 79 9.94 -4.06 -3.74
C LEU A 79 9.83 -2.86 -4.68
N SER A 80 10.61 -2.83 -5.77
CA SER A 80 10.57 -1.76 -6.76
C SER A 80 9.21 -1.67 -7.44
N GLU A 81 8.66 -2.80 -7.91
CA GLU A 81 7.32 -2.86 -8.51
C GLU A 81 6.26 -2.41 -7.52
N HIS A 82 6.30 -2.89 -6.27
CA HIS A 82 5.39 -2.45 -5.22
C HIS A 82 5.45 -0.93 -5.00
N ALA A 83 6.65 -0.35 -4.93
CA ALA A 83 6.85 1.08 -4.71
C ALA A 83 6.35 1.92 -5.89
N ASP A 84 6.59 1.47 -7.13
CA ASP A 84 6.12 2.14 -8.35
C ASP A 84 4.58 2.12 -8.43
N TRP A 85 3.94 0.97 -8.18
CA TRP A 85 2.49 0.88 -8.13
C TRP A 85 1.88 1.70 -7.00
N ALA A 86 2.51 1.73 -5.83
CA ALA A 86 2.08 2.58 -4.72
C ALA A 86 2.18 4.08 -5.08
N PHE A 87 3.22 4.47 -5.81
CA PHE A 87 3.38 5.85 -6.31
C PHE A 87 2.28 6.21 -7.32
N TYR A 88 2.01 5.33 -8.30
CA TYR A 88 0.95 5.54 -9.28
C TYR A 88 -0.42 5.61 -8.62
N LEU A 89 -0.72 4.71 -7.67
CA LEU A 89 -1.94 4.70 -6.88
C LEU A 89 -2.14 6.01 -6.14
N LEU A 90 -1.10 6.45 -5.40
CA LEU A 90 -1.16 7.69 -4.62
C LEU A 90 -1.53 8.89 -5.49
N TRP A 91 -0.79 9.11 -6.57
CA TRP A 91 -1.03 10.26 -7.43
C TRP A 91 -2.33 10.16 -8.20
N PHE A 92 -2.71 8.97 -8.64
CA PHE A 92 -4.00 8.75 -9.26
C PHE A 92 -5.15 9.17 -8.33
N PHE A 93 -5.14 8.72 -7.07
CA PHE A 93 -6.23 9.03 -6.14
C PHE A 93 -6.19 10.47 -5.62
N ILE A 94 -5.02 11.12 -5.55
CA ILE A 94 -4.92 12.57 -5.33
C ILE A 94 -5.59 13.32 -6.48
N LEU A 95 -5.21 13.03 -7.72
CA LEU A 95 -5.78 13.68 -8.91
C LEU A 95 -7.27 13.39 -9.06
N TYR A 96 -7.71 12.18 -8.74
CA TYR A 96 -9.11 11.79 -8.75
C TYR A 96 -9.92 12.57 -7.70
N ALA A 97 -9.38 12.75 -6.48
CA ALA A 97 -10.02 13.58 -5.46
C ALA A 97 -10.16 15.04 -5.93
N VAL A 98 -9.14 15.60 -6.58
CA VAL A 98 -9.18 16.94 -7.18
C VAL A 98 -10.21 17.03 -8.31
N LEU A 99 -10.28 16.02 -9.19
CA LEU A 99 -11.28 15.94 -10.25
C LEU A 99 -12.70 15.95 -9.70
N ARG A 100 -12.96 15.17 -8.65
CA ARG A 100 -14.27 15.16 -7.98
C ARG A 100 -14.57 16.51 -7.33
N PHE A 101 -13.59 17.14 -6.70
CA PHE A 101 -13.77 18.49 -6.16
C PHE A 101 -14.16 19.49 -7.26
N ALA A 102 -13.50 19.43 -8.43
CA ALA A 102 -13.86 20.24 -9.58
C ALA A 102 -15.29 19.97 -10.07
N PHE A 103 -15.71 18.70 -10.10
CA PHE A 103 -17.09 18.35 -10.48
C PHE A 103 -18.13 18.94 -9.52
N HIS A 104 -17.85 18.98 -8.22
CA HIS A 104 -18.69 19.69 -7.25
C HIS A 104 -18.69 21.19 -7.48
N TRP A 105 -17.51 21.78 -7.64
CA TRP A 105 -17.34 23.22 -7.83
C TRP A 105 -18.11 23.77 -9.04
N PHE A 106 -18.16 23.00 -10.12
CA PHE A 106 -18.88 23.35 -11.35
C PHE A 106 -20.31 22.79 -11.43
N GLY A 107 -20.84 22.20 -10.35
CA GLY A 107 -22.20 21.63 -10.32
C GLY A 107 -22.41 20.46 -11.30
N LEU A 108 -21.35 19.79 -11.72
CA LEU A 108 -21.40 18.76 -12.76
C LEU A 108 -22.07 17.47 -12.27
N PHE A 109 -22.02 17.18 -10.97
CA PHE A 109 -22.65 16.00 -10.37
C PHE A 109 -24.19 16.00 -10.43
N GLU A 110 -24.84 17.12 -10.76
CA GLU A 110 -26.28 17.15 -11.07
C GLU A 110 -26.62 16.34 -12.32
N LYS A 111 -25.64 16.17 -13.23
CA LYS A 111 -25.81 15.43 -14.48
C LYS A 111 -25.40 13.98 -14.30
N LYS A 112 -26.31 13.05 -14.60
CA LYS A 112 -26.06 11.59 -14.53
C LYS A 112 -24.82 11.17 -15.33
N SER A 113 -24.54 11.82 -16.47
CA SER A 113 -23.35 11.54 -17.28
C SER A 113 -22.04 11.75 -16.52
N PHE A 114 -21.92 12.80 -15.71
CA PHE A 114 -20.71 13.08 -14.93
C PHE A 114 -20.54 12.13 -13.75
N LYS A 115 -21.64 11.61 -13.18
CA LYS A 115 -21.56 10.49 -12.21
C LYS A 115 -20.99 9.24 -12.85
N ILE A 116 -21.44 8.90 -14.06
CA ILE A 116 -20.92 7.76 -14.84
C ILE A 116 -19.45 7.97 -15.19
N ILE A 117 -19.09 9.17 -15.66
CA ILE A 117 -17.68 9.52 -15.94
C ILE A 117 -16.83 9.33 -14.68
N ALA A 118 -17.24 9.91 -13.54
CA ALA A 118 -16.50 9.77 -12.28
C ALA A 118 -16.34 8.30 -11.86
N PHE A 119 -17.37 7.47 -12.05
CA PHE A 119 -17.29 6.04 -11.75
C PHE A 119 -16.34 5.30 -12.71
N ILE A 120 -16.45 5.50 -14.01
CA ILE A 120 -15.55 4.86 -14.99
C ILE A 120 -14.10 5.28 -14.73
N THR A 121 -13.88 6.56 -14.41
CA THR A 121 -12.54 7.09 -14.13
C THR A 121 -11.87 6.39 -12.96
N VAL A 122 -12.60 5.87 -11.95
CA VAL A 122 -11.98 5.23 -10.78
C VAL A 122 -11.48 3.80 -11.05
N LEU A 123 -12.00 3.12 -12.09
CA LEU A 123 -11.72 1.70 -12.32
C LEU A 123 -10.23 1.38 -12.52
N PRO A 124 -9.44 2.18 -13.26
CA PRO A 124 -7.98 1.98 -13.31
C PRO A 124 -7.30 2.11 -11.94
N GLY A 125 -7.83 2.95 -11.05
CA GLY A 125 -7.32 3.06 -9.68
C GLY A 125 -7.53 1.79 -8.86
N LEU A 126 -8.61 1.06 -9.09
CA LEU A 126 -8.83 -0.25 -8.46
C LEU A 126 -7.81 -1.29 -8.92
N PHE A 127 -7.42 -1.23 -10.19
CA PHE A 127 -6.35 -2.06 -10.72
C PHE A 127 -4.99 -1.69 -10.06
N MET A 128 -4.69 -0.41 -9.87
CA MET A 128 -3.48 0.01 -9.14
C MET A 128 -3.48 -0.47 -7.68
N VAL A 129 -4.65 -0.46 -7.01
CA VAL A 129 -4.80 -1.04 -5.65
C VAL A 129 -4.48 -2.53 -5.67
N TYR A 130 -4.99 -3.26 -6.65
CA TYR A 130 -4.72 -4.68 -6.83
C TYR A 130 -3.22 -4.95 -7.03
N GLU A 131 -2.57 -4.29 -7.99
CA GLU A 131 -1.13 -4.50 -8.26
C GLU A 131 -0.28 -4.15 -7.04
N THR A 132 -0.56 -3.03 -6.37
CA THR A 132 0.15 -2.65 -5.14
C THR A 132 0.01 -3.72 -4.05
N ALA A 133 -1.20 -4.28 -3.90
CA ALA A 133 -1.48 -5.34 -2.92
C ALA A 133 -0.83 -6.68 -3.30
N GLU A 134 -0.78 -7.02 -4.59
CA GLU A 134 -0.17 -8.26 -5.11
C GLU A 134 1.32 -8.30 -4.79
N TYR A 135 2.09 -7.29 -5.23
CA TYR A 135 3.52 -7.22 -4.92
C TYR A 135 3.78 -7.07 -3.42
N GLY A 136 2.89 -6.37 -2.70
CA GLY A 136 2.94 -6.28 -1.23
C GLY A 136 2.80 -7.66 -0.57
N GLY A 137 1.85 -8.47 -1.05
CA GLY A 137 1.66 -9.85 -0.62
C GLY A 137 2.85 -10.73 -0.97
N GLU A 138 3.40 -10.61 -2.18
CA GLU A 138 4.58 -11.35 -2.61
C GLU A 138 5.80 -11.07 -1.72
N MET A 139 6.03 -9.80 -1.34
CA MET A 139 7.11 -9.45 -0.40
C MET A 139 6.94 -10.14 0.96
N VAL A 140 5.72 -10.14 1.51
CA VAL A 140 5.44 -10.70 2.84
C VAL A 140 5.48 -12.24 2.82
N PHE A 141 4.75 -12.87 1.89
CA PHE A 141 4.57 -14.31 1.86
C PHE A 141 5.65 -15.06 1.08
N GLY A 142 6.23 -14.43 0.05
CA GLY A 142 7.30 -15.01 -0.76
C GLY A 142 8.70 -14.76 -0.18
N TYR A 143 8.92 -13.58 0.42
CA TYR A 143 10.24 -13.15 0.89
C TYR A 143 10.32 -12.82 2.39
N GLY A 144 9.24 -12.98 3.15
CA GLY A 144 9.22 -12.81 4.60
C GLY A 144 9.33 -11.36 5.08
N ALA A 145 9.11 -10.36 4.21
CA ALA A 145 9.16 -8.95 4.57
C ALA A 145 8.15 -8.64 5.70
N GLY A 146 8.62 -8.00 6.77
CA GLY A 146 7.76 -7.60 7.91
C GLY A 146 7.27 -8.75 8.81
N THR A 147 7.66 -10.01 8.55
CA THR A 147 7.28 -11.18 9.38
C THR A 147 8.21 -11.43 10.58
N GLY A 148 9.31 -10.69 10.66
CA GLY A 148 10.39 -10.94 11.63
C GLY A 148 11.32 -12.10 11.24
N GLN A 149 10.99 -12.92 10.23
CA GLN A 149 11.85 -14.03 9.79
C GLN A 149 13.17 -13.56 9.18
N LEU A 150 13.18 -12.40 8.51
CA LEU A 150 14.42 -11.82 7.97
C LEU A 150 15.46 -11.53 9.07
N LEU A 151 15.01 -11.08 10.25
CA LEU A 151 15.88 -10.83 11.40
C LEU A 151 16.44 -12.13 12.00
N GLN A 152 15.68 -13.23 11.95
CA GLN A 152 16.15 -14.55 12.37
C GLN A 152 17.19 -15.13 11.41
N THR A 153 16.99 -14.95 10.10
CA THR A 153 17.95 -15.40 9.09
C THR A 153 19.29 -14.66 9.22
N GLU A 154 19.26 -13.34 9.45
CA GLU A 154 20.49 -12.56 9.70
C GLU A 154 21.25 -13.04 10.95
N SER A 155 20.53 -13.29 12.05
CA SER A 155 21.11 -13.80 13.31
C SER A 155 21.70 -15.22 13.14
N ALA A 156 21.08 -16.05 12.30
CA ALA A 156 21.58 -17.39 11.99
C ALA A 156 22.83 -17.35 11.11
N ASP A 157 22.86 -16.51 10.06
CA ASP A 157 24.01 -16.35 9.15
C ASP A 157 25.22 -15.70 9.83
N THR A 158 25.01 -14.77 10.76
CA THR A 158 26.12 -14.22 11.57
C THR A 158 26.67 -15.27 12.56
N SER A 159 25.83 -16.11 13.17
CA SER A 159 26.29 -17.17 14.07
C SER A 159 27.06 -18.30 13.37
N SER A 160 26.69 -18.64 12.13
CA SER A 160 27.35 -19.69 11.34
C SER A 160 28.72 -19.22 10.82
N THR A 161 28.87 -17.93 10.53
CA THR A 161 30.14 -17.35 10.08
C THR A 161 31.17 -17.26 11.21
N ASP A 162 30.75 -16.93 12.44
CA ASP A 162 31.65 -16.88 13.62
C ASP A 162 32.15 -18.26 14.07
N SER A 163 31.34 -19.31 13.90
CA SER A 163 31.77 -20.68 14.23
C SER A 163 32.78 -21.26 13.22
N LEU A 164 32.76 -20.80 11.97
CA LEU A 164 33.74 -21.19 10.96
C LEU A 164 35.10 -20.48 11.14
N SER A 165 35.11 -19.23 11.64
CA SER A 165 36.36 -18.48 11.90
C SER A 165 37.11 -18.98 13.14
N VAL A 166 36.39 -19.40 14.19
CA VAL A 166 36.97 -20.01 15.40
C VAL A 166 37.54 -21.41 15.11
N SER A 167 36.89 -22.17 14.21
CA SER A 167 37.38 -23.48 13.79
C SER A 167 38.68 -23.41 12.99
N SER A 168 38.86 -22.40 12.13
CA SER A 168 40.08 -22.30 11.31
C SER A 168 41.31 -21.84 12.11
N SER A 169 41.12 -21.03 13.14
CA SER A 169 42.20 -20.57 14.03
C SER A 169 42.80 -21.69 14.89
N SER A 170 42.07 -22.79 15.12
CA SER A 170 42.54 -23.90 15.98
C SER A 170 43.39 -24.94 15.22
N PHE A 171 43.56 -24.79 13.90
CA PHE A 171 44.32 -25.72 13.04
C PHE A 171 45.68 -25.18 12.57
N GLU A 172 46.08 -23.96 12.98
CA GLU A 172 47.39 -23.37 12.63
C GLU A 172 48.47 -23.44 13.73
N GLU A 173 48.18 -24.02 14.91
CA GLU A 173 49.20 -24.31 15.94
C GLU A 173 49.49 -25.83 16.07
N THR A 174 50.19 -26.42 15.09
CA THR A 174 51.01 -27.64 15.24
C THR A 174 52.11 -27.67 14.20
#